data_AF-A0A953M6C1-F1
#
_entry.id   AF-A0A953M6C1-F1
#
_cell.length_a   1.000
_cell.length_b   1.000
_cell.length_c   1.000
_cell.angle_alpha   90.00
_cell.angle_beta   90.00
_cell.angle_gamma   90.00
#
_symmetry.space_group_name_H-M   'P 1'
#
loop_
_entity.id
_entity.type
_entity.pdbx_description
1 polymer ?
#
loop_
_entity_poly.entity_id
_entity_poly.type
_entity_poly.pdbx_seq_one_letter_code
_entity_poly.pdbx_strand_id
1 'polypeptide(L)' 'RVPPNYDSMVGKLICHADDRAQCVERTARALREFEVGPIKTTIPLQLQLMERSEFRTGGVDIHHLERLLK' A
#
# COMPACT_ATOMS: atom_id res chain seq x y z
N ARG A 1 15.25 6.60 -14.68
CA ARG A 1 16.01 6.69 -13.41
C ARG A 1 15.29 7.70 -12.52
N VAL A 2 15.00 7.36 -11.26
CA VAL A 2 14.48 8.32 -10.28
C VAL A 2 15.68 9.11 -9.71
N PRO A 3 15.68 10.46 -9.72
CA PRO A 3 16.80 11.22 -9.18
C PRO A 3 16.91 11.05 -7.66
N PRO A 4 18.13 10.93 -7.09
CA PRO A 4 18.31 10.65 -5.66
C PRO A 4 18.08 11.87 -4.75
N ASN A 5 17.99 13.07 -5.33
CA ASN A 5 17.88 14.33 -4.61
C ASN A 5 16.44 14.83 -4.45
N TYR A 6 15.45 14.06 -4.90
CA TYR A 6 14.03 14.35 -4.72
C TYR A 6 13.33 13.20 -4.01
N ASP A 7 12.06 13.41 -3.69
CA ASP A 7 11.20 12.34 -3.19
C ASP A 7 11.16 11.15 -4.17
N SER A 8 11.12 9.95 -3.61
CA SER A 8 11.05 8.67 -4.31
C SER A 8 9.65 8.34 -4.83
N MET A 9 8.64 9.17 -4.53
CA MET A 9 7.27 8.96 -4.99
C MET A 9 7.18 9.04 -6.53
N VAL A 10 6.89 7.90 -7.15
CA VAL A 10 6.74 7.77 -8.61
C VAL A 10 5.27 7.80 -9.08
N GLY A 11 4.32 7.68 -8.17
CA GLY A 11 2.90 7.66 -8.49
C GLY A 11 2.02 7.47 -7.26
N LYS A 12 0.71 7.65 -7.46
CA LYS A 12 -0.32 7.45 -6.44
C LYS A 12 -1.39 6.51 -6.99
N LEU A 13 -1.60 5.37 -6.32
CA LEU A 13 -2.68 4.45 -6.64
C LEU A 13 -3.88 4.78 -5.75
N ILE A 14 -5.00 5.15 -6.35
CA ILE A 14 -6.24 5.51 -5.65
C ILE A 14 -7.33 4.54 -6.09
N CYS A 15 -7.92 3.82 -5.14
CA CYS A 15 -9.04 2.92 -5.37
C CYS A 15 -10.30 3.48 -4.69
N HIS A 16 -11.44 3.29 -5.34
CA HIS A 16 -12.76 3.66 -4.84
C HIS A 16 -13.70 2.46 -4.95
N ALA A 17 -14.58 2.26 -3.97
CA ALA A 17 -15.63 1.24 -3.96
C ALA A 17 -16.75 1.68 -3.01
N ASP A 18 -17.87 0.95 -3.02
CA ASP A 18 -19.07 1.31 -2.25
C ASP A 18 -18.88 1.16 -0.73
N ASP A 19 -18.00 0.25 -0.31
CA ASP A 19 -17.64 0.08 1.09
C ASP A 19 -16.13 -0.16 1.28
N ARG A 20 -15.71 -0.10 2.55
CA ARG A 20 -14.31 -0.23 2.93
C ARG A 20 -13.74 -1.61 2.57
N ALA A 21 -14.49 -2.69 2.79
CA ALA A 21 -14.01 -4.04 2.55
C ALA A 21 -13.75 -4.26 1.06
N GLN A 22 -14.68 -3.82 0.20
CA GLN A 22 -14.52 -3.83 -1.25
C GLN A 22 -13.36 -2.95 -1.70
N CYS A 23 -13.17 -1.78 -1.09
CA CYS A 23 -12.07 -0.88 -1.43
C CYS A 23 -10.71 -1.50 -1.11
N VAL A 24 -10.57 -2.16 0.04
CA VAL A 24 -9.35 -2.87 0.42
C VAL A 24 -9.06 -4.02 -0.56
N GLU A 25 -10.07 -4.81 -0.92
CA GLU A 25 -9.90 -5.90 -1.89
C GLU A 25 -9.51 -5.40 -3.28
N ARG A 26 -10.16 -4.33 -3.75
CA ARG A 26 -9.83 -3.65 -5.01
C ARG A 26 -8.40 -3.11 -5.00
N THR A 27 -7.98 -2.55 -3.88
CA THR A 27 -6.60 -2.05 -3.69
C THR A 27 -5.60 -3.18 -3.73
N ALA A 28 -5.87 -4.30 -3.04
CA ALA A 28 -4.99 -5.48 -3.07
C ALA A 28 -4.83 -6.03 -4.50
N ARG A 29 -5.92 -6.16 -5.25
CA ARG A 29 -5.88 -6.57 -6.65
C ARG A 29 -5.07 -5.60 -7.51
N ALA A 30 -5.37 -4.29 -7.39
CA ALA A 30 -4.68 -3.26 -8.16
C ALA A 30 -3.17 -3.25 -7.85
N LEU A 31 -2.76 -3.45 -6.60
CA LEU A 31 -1.35 -3.56 -6.21
C LEU A 31 -0.67 -4.80 -6.79
N ARG A 32 -1.36 -5.95 -6.91
CA ARG A 32 -0.81 -7.17 -7.54
C ARG A 32 -0.56 -6.99 -9.04
N GLU A 33 -1.40 -6.19 -9.70
CA GLU A 33 -1.30 -5.88 -11.12
C GLU A 33 -0.39 -4.66 -11.39
N PHE A 34 0.02 -3.92 -10.35
CA PHE A 34 0.79 -2.70 -10.52
C PHE A 34 2.28 -2.98 -10.70
N GLU A 35 2.71 -3.04 -11.95
CA GLU A 35 4.11 -3.23 -12.30
C GLU A 35 4.85 -1.88 -12.44
N VAL A 36 5.91 -1.70 -11.67
CA VAL A 36 6.78 -0.51 -11.72
C VAL A 36 8.23 -0.98 -11.69
N GLY A 37 8.96 -0.75 -12.79
CA GLY A 37 10.33 -1.22 -12.97
C GLY A 37 11.20 -0.23 -13.74
N PRO A 38 12.55 -0.33 -13.65
CA PRO A 38 13.35 -1.35 -12.96
C PRO A 38 13.77 -0.95 -11.52
N ILE A 39 12.90 -0.31 -10.74
CA ILE A 39 13.21 0.19 -9.38
C ILE A 39 12.52 -0.65 -8.29
N LYS A 40 13.09 -0.68 -7.08
CA LYS A 40 12.38 -1.19 -5.91
C LYS A 40 11.24 -0.25 -5.54
N THR A 41 10.12 -0.81 -5.07
CA THR A 41 8.93 -0.06 -4.69
C THR A 41 8.40 -0.48 -3.32
N THR A 42 7.46 0.30 -2.78
CA THR A 42 6.75 0.00 -1.55
C THR A 42 5.54 -0.92 -1.75
N ILE A 43 5.31 -1.44 -2.96
CA ILE A 43 4.17 -2.29 -3.29
C ILE A 43 4.08 -3.54 -2.39
N PRO A 44 5.18 -4.28 -2.11
CA PRO A 44 5.10 -5.46 -1.23
C PRO A 44 4.63 -5.12 0.19
N LEU A 45 5.08 -4.00 0.75
CA LEU A 45 4.63 -3.53 2.07
C LEU A 45 3.14 -3.17 2.05
N GLN A 46 2.68 -2.48 1.00
CA GLN A 46 1.27 -2.11 0.88
C GLN A 46 0.36 -3.33 0.71
N LEU A 47 0.79 -4.37 -0.03
CA LEU A 47 0.07 -5.64 -0.13
C LEU A 47 -0.07 -6.31 1.24
N GLN A 48 1.02 -6.39 2.00
CA GLN A 48 1.00 -6.95 3.36
C GLN A 48 0.01 -6.21 4.27
N LEU A 49 -0.10 -4.87 4.13
CA LEU A 49 -1.09 -4.09 4.88
C LEU A 49 -2.53 -4.43 4.48
N MET A 50 -2.83 -4.68 3.20
CA MET A 50 -4.18 -5.04 2.76
C MET A 50 -4.66 -6.41 3.28
N GLU A 51 -3.73 -7.31 3.60
CA GLU A 51 -4.01 -8.66 4.08
C GLU A 51 -4.17 -8.74 5.62
N ARG A 52 -3.76 -7.70 6.35
CA ARG A 52 -3.82 -7.66 7.82
C ARG A 52 -5.22 -7.38 8.35
N SER A 53 -5.66 -8.20 9.32
CA SER A 53 -6.98 -8.07 9.93
C SER A 53 -7.14 -6.72 10.63
N GLU A 54 -6.12 -6.21 11.31
CA GLU A 54 -6.17 -4.93 12.03
C GLU A 54 -6.36 -3.75 11.07
N PHE A 55 -5.73 -3.81 9.89
CA PHE A 55 -5.94 -2.82 8.84
C PHE A 55 -7.36 -2.96 8.27
N ARG A 56 -7.79 -4.17 7.91
CA ARG A 56 -9.10 -4.43 7.30
C ARG A 56 -10.27 -3.98 8.19
N THR A 57 -10.17 -4.16 9.50
CA THR A 57 -11.20 -3.73 10.47
C THR A 57 -11.13 -2.26 10.86
N GLY A 58 -10.08 -1.53 10.44
CA GLY A 58 -9.89 -0.11 10.77
C GLY A 58 -9.33 0.14 12.18
N GLY A 59 -8.75 -0.86 12.83
CA GLY A 59 -8.20 -0.78 14.19
C GLY A 59 -6.73 -0.34 14.25
N VAL A 60 -6.29 0.55 13.36
CA VAL A 60 -4.88 1.00 13.29
C VAL A 60 -4.70 2.40 13.87
N ASP A 61 -3.59 2.60 14.57
CA ASP A 61 -3.14 3.89 15.08
C ASP A 61 -1.87 4.37 14.35
N ILE A 62 -1.39 5.57 14.71
CA ILE A 62 -0.22 6.20 14.09
C ILE A 62 1.09 5.40 14.27
N HIS A 63 1.16 4.50 15.25
CA HIS A 63 2.33 3.68 15.55
C HIS A 63 2.21 2.25 14.98
N HIS A 64 1.12 1.92 14.29
CA HIS A 64 0.90 0.57 13.73
C HIS A 64 2.06 0.13 12.82
N LEU A 65 2.52 1.01 11.94
CA LEU A 65 3.60 0.69 11.00
C LEU A 65 4.95 0.51 11.71
N GLU A 66 5.22 1.30 12.75
CA GLU A 66 6.44 1.15 13.56
C GLU A 66 6.47 -0.19 14.29
N ARG A 67 5.33 -0.66 14.80
CA ARG A 67 5.21 -1.98 15.42
C ARG A 67 5.34 -3.12 14.41
N LEU A 68 4.92 -2.87 13.16
CA LEU A 68 4.97 -3.86 12.09
C LEU A 68 6.38 -4.10 11.53
N LEU A 69 7.21 -3.05 11.51
CA LEU A 69 8.54 -3.08 10.90
C LEU A 69 9.68 -3.41 11.88
N LYS A 70 9.36 -3.53 13.18
CA LYS A 70 10.27 -4.07 14.20
C LYS A 70 10.24 -5.59 14.18
#